data_AF-A0A1H1LD04-F1
#
_entry.id   AF-A0A1H1LD04-F1
#
_cell.length_a   1.000
_cell.length_b   1.000
_cell.length_c   1.000
_cell.angle_alpha   90.00
_cell.angle_beta   90.00
_cell.angle_gamma   90.00
#
_symmetry.space_group_name_H-M   'P 1'
#
loop_
_entity.id
_entity.type
_entity.pdbx_description
1 polymer ?
#
loop_
_entity_poly.entity_id
_entity_poly.type
_entity_poly.pdbx_seq_one_letter_code
_entity_poly.pdbx_strand_id
1 'polypeptide(L)'
;MPSAILVRRYQLFDSMLGLLPRGRLVDLGTGHGAFALRAAQQGWQVTGVDARADRIPDDPTVTWQITDIREVDLAPYDVIACLGLFYHLELEDQLALLRRCAGTPLILDTHVDNGGGKHPLSERQTFGPYTGSYYREPGRLTSSWINERSFWPTPETLHQMLADHGYPVVLEAHPYVVPDRTFYLALPEPRPVGDEE
;
A
#
# COMPACT_ATOMS: atom_id res chain seq x y z
N MET A 1 -25.11 1.25 4.98
CA MET A 1 -24.21 2.12 5.78
C MET A 1 -22.83 1.45 5.83
N PRO A 2 -21.74 2.16 5.48
CA PRO A 2 -20.39 1.63 5.61
C PRO A 2 -20.07 1.19 7.05
N SER A 3 -19.24 0.16 7.23
CA SER A 3 -18.78 -0.24 8.56
C SER A 3 -17.89 0.85 9.18
N ALA A 4 -17.83 0.93 10.52
CA ALA A 4 -16.95 1.88 11.20
C ALA A 4 -15.48 1.75 10.78
N ILE A 5 -15.03 0.51 10.53
CA ILE A 5 -13.71 0.19 9.99
C ILE A 5 -13.51 0.87 8.63
N LEU A 6 -14.46 0.71 7.70
CA LEU A 6 -14.35 1.29 6.36
C LEU A 6 -14.37 2.82 6.40
N VAL A 7 -15.23 3.42 7.23
CA VAL A 7 -15.25 4.88 7.45
C VAL A 7 -13.90 5.37 7.94
N ARG A 8 -13.28 4.68 8.91
CA ARG A 8 -11.96 5.04 9.42
C ARG A 8 -10.88 4.95 8.35
N ARG A 9 -10.89 3.89 7.52
CA ARG A 9 -9.94 3.76 6.40
C ARG A 9 -10.07 4.92 5.42
N TYR A 10 -11.29 5.32 5.05
CA TYR A 10 -11.50 6.48 4.18
C TYR A 10 -11.00 7.78 4.80
N GLN A 11 -11.29 8.03 6.09
CA GLN A 11 -10.81 9.22 6.78
C GLN A 11 -9.27 9.30 6.80
N LEU A 12 -8.60 8.18 7.09
CA LEU A 12 -7.14 8.13 7.10
C LEU A 12 -6.55 8.36 5.71
N PHE A 13 -7.10 7.69 4.69
CA PHE A 13 -6.70 7.90 3.30
C PHE A 13 -6.86 9.36 2.88
N ASP A 14 -8.05 9.95 3.06
CA ASP A 14 -8.31 11.33 2.65
C ASP A 14 -7.41 12.32 3.41
N SER A 15 -7.17 12.07 4.70
CA SER A 15 -6.31 12.94 5.51
C SER A 15 -4.86 12.90 5.03
N MET A 16 -4.32 11.71 4.74
CA MET A 16 -2.95 11.55 4.24
C MET A 16 -2.79 12.10 2.83
N LEU A 17 -3.76 11.82 1.95
CA LEU A 17 -3.76 12.33 0.58
C LEU A 17 -3.85 13.86 0.55
N GLY A 18 -4.60 14.47 1.48
CA GLY A 18 -4.73 15.92 1.61
C GLY A 18 -3.45 16.63 2.08
N LEU A 19 -2.43 15.91 2.55
CA LEU A 19 -1.11 16.47 2.89
C LEU A 19 -0.19 16.60 1.68
N LEU A 20 -0.55 15.99 0.54
CA LEU A 20 0.27 15.92 -0.65
C LEU A 20 -0.26 16.86 -1.74
N PRO A 21 0.62 17.46 -2.56
CA PRO A 21 0.19 18.24 -3.72
C PRO A 21 -0.51 17.32 -4.72
N ARG A 22 -1.64 17.79 -5.28
CA ARG A 22 -2.38 17.03 -6.29
C ARG A 22 -1.52 16.81 -7.53
N GLY A 23 -1.64 15.61 -8.09
CA GLY A 23 -0.97 15.21 -9.31
C GLY A 23 -1.52 13.90 -9.85
N ARG A 24 -0.63 13.04 -10.32
CA ARG A 24 -0.91 11.70 -10.81
C ARG A 24 -0.80 10.70 -9.67
N LEU A 25 -1.87 9.94 -9.40
CA LEU A 25 -1.92 8.90 -8.39
C LEU A 25 -2.12 7.53 -9.03
N VAL A 26 -1.38 6.53 -8.57
CA VAL A 26 -1.66 5.13 -8.87
C VAL A 26 -2.18 4.40 -7.63
N ASP A 27 -3.29 3.68 -7.75
CA ASP A 27 -3.87 2.83 -6.71
C ASP A 27 -3.60 1.36 -7.07
N LEU A 28 -2.64 0.75 -6.39
CA LEU A 28 -2.18 -0.62 -6.63
C LEU A 28 -3.06 -1.63 -5.88
N GLY A 29 -3.62 -2.59 -6.61
CA GLY A 29 -4.58 -3.55 -6.06
C GLY A 29 -5.89 -2.88 -5.71
N THR A 30 -6.38 -2.01 -6.61
CA THR A 30 -7.52 -1.11 -6.36
C THR A 30 -8.84 -1.83 -6.07
N GLY A 31 -8.95 -3.12 -6.41
CA GLY A 31 -10.17 -3.89 -6.22
C GLY A 31 -11.36 -3.22 -6.90
N HIS A 32 -12.40 -2.92 -6.12
CA HIS A 32 -13.62 -2.26 -6.62
C HIS A 32 -13.48 -0.73 -6.78
N GLY A 33 -12.26 -0.20 -6.75
CA GLY A 33 -12.00 1.21 -7.05
C GLY A 33 -12.35 2.19 -5.94
N ALA A 34 -12.66 1.73 -4.73
CA ALA A 34 -13.22 2.58 -3.68
C ALA A 34 -12.28 3.75 -3.30
N PHE A 35 -10.97 3.54 -3.25
CA PHE A 35 -10.00 4.60 -2.97
C PHE A 35 -9.64 5.40 -4.22
N ALA A 36 -9.44 4.73 -5.36
CA ALA A 36 -9.23 5.39 -6.65
C ALA A 36 -10.33 6.43 -6.98
N LEU A 37 -11.61 6.05 -6.86
CA LEU A 37 -12.74 6.95 -7.10
C LEU A 37 -12.77 8.12 -6.11
N ARG A 38 -12.41 7.89 -4.85
CA ARG A 38 -12.31 8.96 -3.85
C ARG A 38 -11.20 9.96 -4.17
N ALA A 39 -10.04 9.48 -4.61
CA ALA A 39 -8.96 10.36 -5.05
C ALA A 39 -9.36 11.16 -6.29
N ALA A 40 -10.05 10.53 -7.25
CA ALA A 40 -10.56 11.21 -8.44
C ALA A 40 -11.56 12.33 -8.07
N GLN A 41 -12.47 12.07 -7.14
CA GLN A 41 -13.40 13.07 -6.58
C GLN A 41 -12.70 14.25 -5.88
N GLN A 42 -11.47 14.04 -5.41
CA GLN A 42 -10.63 15.09 -4.81
C GLN A 42 -9.77 15.83 -5.85
N GLY A 43 -9.90 15.51 -7.14
CA GLY A 43 -9.22 16.19 -8.25
C GLY A 43 -7.86 15.59 -8.64
N TRP A 44 -7.58 14.35 -8.24
CA TRP A 44 -6.37 13.63 -8.68
C TRP A 44 -6.56 13.02 -10.08
N GLN A 45 -5.46 12.90 -10.83
CA GLN A 45 -5.43 12.08 -12.04
C GLN A 45 -5.10 10.64 -11.65
N VAL A 46 -6.10 9.78 -11.62
CA VAL A 46 -5.97 8.45 -11.00
C VAL A 46 -5.83 7.34 -12.04
N THR A 47 -4.85 6.46 -11.83
CA THR A 47 -4.81 5.13 -12.44
C THR A 47 -5.11 4.07 -11.39
N GLY A 48 -6.16 3.27 -11.58
CA GLY A 48 -6.45 2.11 -10.74
C GLY A 48 -5.92 0.84 -11.39
N VAL A 49 -5.10 0.07 -10.67
CA VAL A 49 -4.51 -1.18 -11.16
C VAL A 49 -5.03 -2.36 -10.35
N ASP A 50 -5.54 -3.40 -11.02
CA ASP A 50 -5.80 -4.71 -10.41
C ASP A 50 -5.57 -5.83 -11.43
N ALA A 51 -5.08 -6.99 -10.99
CA ALA A 51 -4.92 -8.15 -11.87
C ALA A 51 -6.28 -8.79 -12.24
N ARG A 52 -7.33 -8.50 -11.47
CA ARG A 52 -8.66 -9.11 -11.59
C ARG A 52 -9.65 -8.17 -12.29
N ALA A 53 -9.94 -8.46 -13.55
CA ALA A 53 -10.86 -7.67 -14.37
C ALA A 53 -12.28 -7.54 -13.79
N ASP A 54 -12.78 -8.57 -13.09
CA ASP A 54 -14.14 -8.63 -12.54
C ASP A 54 -14.40 -7.65 -11.39
N ARG A 55 -13.36 -6.99 -10.89
CA ARG A 55 -13.45 -5.98 -9.81
C ARG A 55 -13.49 -4.56 -10.32
N ILE A 56 -12.95 -4.33 -11.51
CA ILE A 56 -12.80 -2.99 -12.06
C ILE A 56 -14.19 -2.42 -12.34
N PRO A 57 -14.53 -1.25 -11.76
CA PRO A 57 -15.81 -0.62 -12.03
C PRO A 57 -15.82 0.02 -13.43
N ASP A 58 -17.00 0.13 -14.01
CA ASP A 58 -17.22 0.90 -15.25
C ASP A 58 -17.39 2.39 -14.91
N ASP A 59 -16.27 3.07 -14.63
CA ASP A 59 -16.25 4.50 -14.27
C ASP A 59 -15.14 5.24 -15.05
N PRO A 60 -15.46 6.27 -15.84
CA PRO A 60 -14.49 6.97 -16.69
C PRO A 60 -13.64 8.02 -15.94
N THR A 61 -13.90 8.28 -14.66
CA THR A 61 -13.13 9.26 -13.86
C THR A 61 -11.75 8.74 -13.47
N VAL A 62 -11.53 7.43 -13.60
CA VAL A 62 -10.28 6.74 -13.31
C VAL A 62 -9.82 6.00 -14.57
N THR A 63 -8.52 6.04 -14.85
CA THR A 63 -7.94 5.17 -15.87
C THR A 63 -7.71 3.79 -15.26
N TRP A 64 -8.36 2.75 -15.78
CA TRP A 64 -8.21 1.39 -15.25
C TRP A 64 -7.20 0.58 -16.06
N GLN A 65 -6.31 -0.13 -15.35
CA GLN A 65 -5.36 -1.06 -15.95
C GLN A 65 -5.52 -2.45 -15.32
N ILE A 66 -5.80 -3.43 -16.18
CA ILE A 66 -5.89 -4.83 -15.77
C ILE A 66 -4.52 -5.47 -15.98
N THR A 67 -3.69 -5.47 -14.94
CA THR A 67 -2.31 -6.00 -15.00
C THR A 67 -1.84 -6.35 -13.59
N ASP A 68 -0.82 -7.22 -13.48
CA ASP A 68 -0.15 -7.46 -12.22
C ASP A 68 0.64 -6.19 -11.82
N ILE A 69 0.51 -5.78 -10.55
CA ILE A 69 1.23 -4.62 -10.00
C ILE A 69 2.75 -4.74 -10.14
N ARG A 70 3.29 -5.96 -10.31
CA ARG A 70 4.71 -6.23 -10.57
C ARG A 70 5.17 -5.71 -11.94
N GLU A 71 4.26 -5.49 -12.88
CA GLU A 71 4.56 -5.10 -14.27
C GLU A 71 4.34 -3.60 -14.56
N VAL A 72 3.73 -2.87 -13.64
CA VAL A 72 3.36 -1.44 -13.83
C VAL A 72 4.59 -0.53 -13.83
N ASP A 73 4.66 0.44 -14.73
CA ASP A 73 5.63 1.54 -14.61
C ASP A 73 5.14 2.55 -13.57
N LEU A 74 5.91 2.71 -12.47
CA LEU A 74 5.55 3.62 -11.38
C LEU A 74 6.18 5.02 -11.53
N ALA A 75 7.14 5.19 -12.44
CA ALA A 75 7.86 6.46 -12.63
C ALA A 75 6.97 7.68 -12.96
N PRO A 76 5.84 7.54 -13.70
CA PRO A 76 5.00 8.68 -14.05
C PRO A 76 4.11 9.22 -12.92
N TYR A 77 4.11 8.63 -11.72
CA TYR A 77 3.18 8.98 -10.65
C TYR A 77 3.83 9.84 -9.56
N ASP A 78 3.07 10.82 -9.08
CA ASP A 78 3.47 11.71 -8.00
C ASP A 78 3.15 11.12 -6.62
N VAL A 79 2.17 10.21 -6.56
CA VAL A 79 1.79 9.47 -5.34
C VAL A 79 1.44 8.03 -5.70
N ILE A 80 1.91 7.10 -4.87
CA ILE A 80 1.57 5.68 -4.96
C ILE A 80 0.70 5.33 -3.76
N ALA A 81 -0.44 4.69 -4.02
CA ALA A 81 -1.30 4.12 -2.99
C ALA A 81 -1.26 2.59 -3.06
N CYS A 82 -1.01 1.94 -1.92
CA CYS A 82 -0.99 0.49 -1.78
C CYS A 82 -1.89 0.11 -0.60
N LEU A 83 -3.19 -0.05 -0.88
CA LEU A 83 -4.24 0.06 0.13
C LEU A 83 -4.94 -1.26 0.46
N GLY A 84 -4.23 -2.14 1.17
CA GLY A 84 -4.72 -3.48 1.44
C GLY A 84 -4.12 -4.58 0.57
N LEU A 85 -2.97 -4.30 -0.04
CA LEU A 85 -2.27 -5.21 -0.96
C LEU A 85 -0.94 -5.72 -0.39
N PHE A 86 -0.16 -4.86 0.26
CA PHE A 86 1.23 -5.15 0.64
C PHE A 86 1.38 -6.42 1.50
N TYR A 87 0.50 -6.64 2.47
CA TYR A 87 0.48 -7.83 3.32
C TYR A 87 -0.01 -9.12 2.63
N HIS A 88 -0.33 -9.07 1.34
CA HIS A 88 -0.60 -10.24 0.49
C HIS A 88 0.63 -10.69 -0.32
N LEU A 89 1.73 -9.96 -0.22
CA LEU A 89 2.98 -10.23 -0.93
C LEU A 89 3.94 -11.06 -0.05
N GLU A 90 4.78 -11.86 -0.70
CA GLU A 90 5.96 -12.42 -0.03
C GLU A 90 7.01 -11.32 0.21
N LEU A 91 7.97 -11.59 1.10
CA LEU A 91 9.00 -10.62 1.47
C LEU A 91 9.76 -10.09 0.24
N GLU A 92 10.16 -10.95 -0.69
CA GLU A 92 10.90 -10.53 -1.89
C GLU A 92 10.09 -9.57 -2.76
N ASP A 93 8.80 -9.84 -2.95
CA ASP A 93 7.89 -8.98 -3.69
C ASP A 93 7.64 -7.64 -2.98
N GLN A 94 7.54 -7.65 -1.64
CA GLN A 94 7.44 -6.43 -0.84
C GLN A 94 8.66 -5.54 -1.04
N LEU A 95 9.87 -6.11 -0.93
CA LEU A 95 11.11 -5.37 -1.13
C LEU A 95 11.23 -4.87 -2.58
N ALA A 96 10.88 -5.70 -3.57
CA ALA A 96 10.89 -5.29 -4.97
C ALA A 96 9.91 -4.15 -5.26
N LEU A 97 8.71 -4.18 -4.66
CA LEU A 97 7.75 -3.09 -4.75
C LEU A 97 8.29 -1.81 -4.10
N LEU A 98 8.85 -1.89 -2.89
CA LEU A 98 9.44 -0.72 -2.22
C LEU A 98 10.57 -0.09 -3.05
N ARG A 99 11.44 -0.89 -3.68
CA ARG A 99 12.48 -0.38 -4.60
C ARG A 99 11.89 0.40 -5.78
N ARG A 100 10.77 -0.06 -6.33
CA ARG A 100 10.09 0.60 -7.46
C ARG A 100 9.33 1.85 -7.04
N CYS A 101 8.89 1.94 -5.79
CA CYS A 101 8.24 3.14 -5.25
C CYS A 101 9.25 4.23 -4.83
N ALA A 102 10.52 3.88 -4.64
CA ALA A 102 11.55 4.77 -4.13
C ALA A 102 11.59 6.12 -4.86
N GLY A 103 11.66 7.21 -4.10
CA GLY A 103 11.62 8.57 -4.63
C GLY A 103 10.20 9.16 -4.82
N THR A 104 9.15 8.37 -4.61
CA THR A 104 7.74 8.81 -4.72
C THR A 104 7.00 8.58 -3.39
N PRO A 105 6.26 9.59 -2.87
CA PRO A 105 5.39 9.41 -1.70
C PRO A 105 4.49 8.18 -1.79
N LEU A 106 4.46 7.39 -0.73
CA LEU A 106 3.70 6.15 -0.63
C LEU A 106 2.68 6.23 0.51
N ILE A 107 1.40 6.04 0.18
CA ILE A 107 0.34 5.79 1.16
C ILE A 107 0.12 4.28 1.23
N LEU A 108 0.43 3.71 2.39
CA LEU A 108 0.38 2.28 2.64
C LEU A 108 -0.69 1.96 3.68
N ASP A 109 -1.60 1.03 3.39
CA ASP A 109 -2.50 0.43 4.38
C ASP A 109 -2.20 -1.06 4.44
N THR A 110 -1.59 -1.49 5.56
CA THR A 110 -1.08 -2.85 5.68
C THR A 110 -1.26 -3.46 7.05
N HIS A 111 -1.33 -4.80 7.09
CA HIS A 111 -1.17 -5.54 8.31
C HIS A 111 0.31 -5.67 8.72
N VAL A 112 0.55 -5.80 10.03
CA VAL A 112 1.86 -6.03 10.67
C VAL A 112 1.74 -7.08 11.77
N ASP A 113 2.81 -7.82 12.04
CA ASP A 113 2.91 -8.72 13.19
C ASP A 113 3.29 -7.93 14.46
N ASN A 114 2.30 -7.39 15.15
CA ASN A 114 2.46 -6.74 16.45
C ASN A 114 1.99 -7.59 17.64
N GLY A 115 1.66 -8.87 17.42
CA GLY A 115 1.12 -9.77 18.45
C GLY A 115 -0.31 -9.46 18.93
N GLY A 116 -0.97 -8.41 18.42
CA GLY A 116 -2.33 -8.03 18.78
C GLY A 116 -3.42 -8.52 17.82
N GLY A 117 -3.01 -9.10 16.69
CA GLY A 117 -3.89 -9.57 15.62
C GLY A 117 -4.70 -10.83 15.97
N LYS A 118 -5.81 -11.05 15.25
CA LYS A 118 -6.60 -12.30 15.33
C LYS A 118 -6.20 -13.33 14.28
N HIS A 119 -5.35 -12.94 13.33
CA HIS A 119 -4.92 -13.80 12.25
C HIS A 119 -3.90 -14.84 12.75
N PRO A 120 -4.03 -16.12 12.35
CA PRO A 120 -3.07 -17.15 12.71
C PRO A 120 -1.79 -16.96 11.89
N LEU A 121 -0.80 -16.32 12.51
CA LEU A 121 0.54 -16.14 11.94
C LEU A 121 1.45 -17.31 12.34
N SER A 122 2.46 -17.60 11.52
CA SER A 122 3.56 -18.49 11.91
C SER A 122 4.34 -17.94 13.11
N GLU A 123 5.27 -18.73 13.64
CA GLU A 123 6.34 -18.15 14.45
C GLU A 123 7.13 -17.11 13.65
N ARG A 124 7.65 -16.10 14.37
CA ARG A 124 8.50 -15.06 13.78
C ARG A 124 9.77 -15.67 13.23
N GLN A 125 10.13 -15.22 12.04
CA GLN A 125 11.32 -15.61 11.32
C GLN A 125 12.09 -14.36 10.90
N THR A 126 13.42 -14.48 10.84
CA THR A 126 14.31 -13.39 10.44
C THR A 126 15.00 -13.76 9.12
N PHE A 127 14.92 -12.86 8.15
CA PHE A 127 15.50 -12.98 6.82
C PHE A 127 16.41 -11.78 6.57
N GLY A 128 17.72 -11.97 6.75
CA GLY A 128 18.67 -10.86 6.75
C GLY A 128 18.34 -9.87 7.89
N PRO A 129 18.11 -8.57 7.61
CA PRO A 129 17.74 -7.59 8.62
C PRO A 129 16.23 -7.59 8.97
N TYR A 130 15.40 -8.35 8.23
CA TYR A 130 13.94 -8.23 8.33
C TYR A 130 13.32 -9.35 9.15
N THR A 131 12.50 -9.00 10.15
CA THR A 131 11.79 -9.95 11.01
C THR A 131 10.27 -9.84 10.83
N GLY A 132 9.59 -10.97 10.76
CA GLY A 132 8.14 -11.02 10.63
C GLY A 132 7.61 -12.44 10.62
N SER A 133 6.32 -12.57 10.35
CA SER A 133 5.64 -13.87 10.36
C SER A 133 4.91 -14.11 9.05
N TYR A 134 4.75 -15.37 8.67
CA TYR A 134 3.97 -15.72 7.49
C TYR A 134 2.50 -15.95 7.85
N TYR A 135 1.63 -15.38 7.02
CA TYR A 135 0.21 -15.72 6.96
C TYR A 135 -0.03 -16.69 5.80
N ARG A 136 -0.75 -17.79 6.04
CA ARG A 136 -1.17 -18.70 4.96
C ARG A 136 -2.42 -18.14 4.30
N GLU A 137 -2.34 -17.85 3.00
CA GLU A 137 -3.44 -17.26 2.26
C GLU A 137 -4.55 -18.30 2.05
N PRO A 138 -5.80 -18.02 2.45
CA PRO A 138 -6.87 -19.01 2.40
C PRO A 138 -7.41 -19.27 0.98
N GLY A 139 -6.77 -18.74 -0.08
CA GLY A 139 -7.18 -18.90 -1.47
C GLY A 139 -8.56 -18.30 -1.78
N ARG A 140 -8.98 -17.26 -1.04
CA ARG A 140 -10.32 -16.65 -1.16
C ARG A 140 -10.31 -15.49 -2.14
N LEU A 141 -11.51 -14.96 -2.45
CA LEU A 141 -11.68 -13.75 -3.25
C LEU A 141 -10.71 -12.65 -2.81
N THR A 142 -10.65 -12.28 -1.53
CA THR A 142 -9.76 -11.22 -1.03
C THR A 142 -8.31 -11.65 -0.78
N SER A 143 -7.88 -12.84 -1.21
CA SER A 143 -6.50 -13.29 -1.05
C SER A 143 -5.58 -12.72 -2.13
N SER A 144 -4.28 -12.86 -1.86
CA SER A 144 -3.17 -12.69 -2.80
C SER A 144 -3.51 -13.19 -4.21
N TRP A 145 -2.99 -12.47 -5.20
CA TRP A 145 -2.89 -13.00 -6.55
C TRP A 145 -1.65 -13.92 -6.59
N ILE A 146 -1.87 -15.21 -6.87
CA ILE A 146 -0.85 -16.27 -7.04
C ILE A 146 -0.15 -16.75 -5.74
N ASN A 147 0.13 -15.88 -4.75
CA ASN A 147 0.93 -16.28 -3.59
C ASN A 147 0.16 -17.21 -2.62
N GLU A 148 0.79 -18.28 -2.14
CA GLU A 148 0.18 -19.19 -1.15
C GLU A 148 0.36 -18.72 0.31
N ARG A 149 1.30 -17.79 0.51
CA ARG A 149 1.63 -17.20 1.80
C ARG A 149 2.02 -15.74 1.61
N SER A 150 1.95 -14.99 2.70
CA SER A 150 2.26 -13.57 2.72
C SER A 150 3.10 -13.22 3.94
N PHE A 151 4.05 -12.31 3.79
CA PHE A 151 4.93 -11.90 4.87
C PHE A 151 4.37 -10.69 5.60
N TRP A 152 4.20 -10.79 6.92
CA TRP A 152 3.73 -9.69 7.77
C TRP A 152 4.92 -9.24 8.63
N PRO A 153 5.57 -8.12 8.28
CA PRO A 153 6.70 -7.61 9.08
C PRO A 153 6.24 -7.21 10.47
N THR A 154 7.13 -7.25 11.47
CA THR A 154 6.86 -6.53 12.73
C THR A 154 6.78 -5.02 12.45
N PRO A 155 6.16 -4.20 13.32
CA PRO A 155 6.14 -2.75 13.14
C PRO A 155 7.54 -2.17 12.93
N GLU A 156 8.53 -2.58 13.74
CA GLU A 156 9.92 -2.13 13.63
C GLU A 156 10.54 -2.53 12.29
N THR A 157 10.25 -3.76 11.84
CA THR A 157 10.73 -4.24 10.54
C THR A 157 10.09 -3.47 9.39
N LEU A 158 8.81 -3.12 9.46
CA LEU A 158 8.16 -2.32 8.42
C LEU A 158 8.80 -0.94 8.31
N HIS A 159 9.07 -0.27 9.44
CA HIS A 159 9.82 0.99 9.47
C HIS A 159 11.23 0.84 8.91
N GLN A 160 11.94 -0.24 9.26
CA GLN A 160 13.28 -0.53 8.70
C GLN A 160 13.22 -0.76 7.18
N MET A 161 12.25 -1.54 6.70
CA MET A 161 12.05 -1.79 5.27
C MET A 161 11.80 -0.48 4.52
N LEU A 162 10.94 0.39 5.04
CA LEU A 162 10.68 1.70 4.43
C LEU A 162 11.95 2.57 4.40
N ALA A 163 12.68 2.66 5.51
CA ALA A 163 13.92 3.44 5.61
C ALA A 163 14.99 2.94 4.63
N ASP A 164 15.24 1.63 4.58
CA ASP A 164 16.21 1.00 3.66
C ASP A 164 15.89 1.24 2.18
N HIS A 165 14.62 1.57 1.87
CA HIS A 165 14.13 1.78 0.51
C HIS A 165 13.81 3.24 0.21
N GLY A 166 14.46 4.17 0.94
CA GLY A 166 14.47 5.60 0.60
C GLY A 166 13.35 6.41 1.23
N TYR A 167 12.69 5.90 2.28
CA TYR A 167 11.66 6.60 3.04
C TYR A 167 12.14 6.92 4.48
N PRO A 168 12.96 7.96 4.68
CA PRO A 168 13.50 8.31 6.00
C PRO A 168 12.43 8.90 6.94
N VAL A 169 11.28 9.33 6.42
CA VAL A 169 10.19 9.93 7.20
C VAL A 169 8.91 9.13 6.97
N VAL A 170 8.36 8.56 8.04
CA VAL A 170 7.12 7.78 8.03
C VAL A 170 6.16 8.33 9.07
N LEU A 171 4.94 8.70 8.63
CA LEU A 171 3.84 9.06 9.51
C LEU A 171 2.90 7.87 9.66
N GLU A 172 2.85 7.30 10.87
CA GLU A 172 1.99 6.16 11.21
C GLU A 172 0.67 6.63 11.84
N ALA A 173 -0.45 6.08 11.37
CA ALA A 173 -1.76 6.43 11.89
C ALA A 173 -2.08 5.71 13.21
N HIS A 174 -2.47 6.49 14.23
CA HIS A 174 -3.02 5.98 15.48
C HIS A 174 -4.39 6.63 15.79
N PRO A 175 -5.31 5.91 16.46
CA PRO A 175 -5.26 4.46 16.70
C PRO A 175 -5.37 3.68 15.38
N TYR A 176 -4.91 2.42 15.42
CA TYR A 176 -4.98 1.48 14.31
C TYR A 176 -6.43 1.24 13.86
N VAL A 177 -6.61 0.85 12.60
CA VAL A 177 -7.92 0.55 12.02
C VAL A 177 -8.52 -0.72 12.64
N VAL A 178 -7.68 -1.75 12.77
CA VAL A 178 -7.90 -2.97 13.56
C VAL A 178 -6.59 -3.32 14.26
N PRO A 179 -6.54 -4.20 15.27
CA PRO A 179 -5.37 -4.36 16.14
C PRO A 179 -4.01 -4.54 15.44
N ASP A 180 -3.99 -5.12 14.24
CA ASP A 180 -2.78 -5.43 13.47
C ASP A 180 -2.70 -4.67 12.13
N ARG A 181 -3.55 -3.67 11.87
CA ARG A 181 -3.60 -2.95 10.58
C ARG A 181 -3.75 -1.45 10.75
N THR A 182 -2.90 -0.70 10.06
CA THR A 182 -3.01 0.76 10.01
C THR A 182 -2.49 1.35 8.71
N PHE A 183 -2.58 2.67 8.61
CA PHE A 183 -2.07 3.45 7.50
C PHE A 183 -0.72 4.08 7.83
N TYR A 184 0.13 4.20 6.82
CA TYR A 184 1.41 4.87 6.84
C TYR A 184 1.49 5.82 5.65
N LEU A 185 1.97 7.04 5.88
CA LEU A 185 2.44 7.93 4.82
C LEU A 185 3.96 7.95 4.87
N ALA A 186 4.60 7.34 3.87
CA ALA A 186 6.05 7.29 3.73
C ALA A 186 6.49 8.37 2.73
N LEU A 187 7.33 9.28 3.19
CA LEU A 187 7.85 10.40 2.42
C LEU A 187 9.28 10.09 1.99
N PRO A 188 9.59 10.16 0.68
CA PRO A 188 10.93 9.90 0.20
C PRO A 188 11.88 11.03 0.60
N GLU A 189 13.19 10.78 0.47
CA GLU A 189 14.14 11.89 0.46
C GLU A 189 13.73 12.93 -0.60
N PRO A 190 13.86 14.24 -0.30
CA PRO A 190 13.67 15.26 -1.31
C PRO A 190 14.57 14.93 -2.50
N ARG A 191 14.01 14.91 -3.72
CA ARG A 191 14.86 14.91 -4.91
C ARG A 191 15.84 16.09 -4.75
N PRO A 192 17.16 15.87 -4.89
CA PRO A 192 18.08 17.00 -4.93
C PRO A 192 17.55 17.95 -6.00
N VAL A 193 17.36 19.22 -5.61
CA VAL A 193 17.02 20.27 -6.56
C VAL A 193 18.18 20.28 -7.55
N GLY A 194 17.96 19.74 -8.75
CA GLY A 194 18.92 19.84 -9.83
C GLY A 194 19.13 21.33 -10.08
N ASP A 195 20.39 21.75 -10.16
CA ASP A 195 20.75 23.09 -10.62
C ASP A 195 19.96 23.35 -11.90
N GLU A 196 19.01 24.28 -11.85
CA GLU A 196 18.33 24.77 -13.03
C GLU A 196 19.41 25.37 -13.94
N GLU A 197 19.61 24.76 -15.12
CA GLU A 197 20.42 25.31 -16.21
C GLU A 197 19.63 26.35 -17.00
#